data_AF-A0A7W1QXF3-F1
#
_entry.id   AF-A0A7W1QXF3-F1
#
_cell.length_a   1.000
_cell.length_b   1.000
_cell.length_c   1.000
_cell.angle_alpha   90.00
_cell.angle_beta   90.00
_cell.angle_gamma   90.00
#
_symmetry.space_group_name_H-M   'P 1'
#
loop_
_entity.id
_entity.type
_entity.pdbx_description
1 polymer ?
#
loop_
_entity_poly.entity_id
_entity_poly.type
_entity_poly.pdbx_seq_one_letter_code
_entity_poly.pdbx_strand_id
1 'polypeptide(L)'
;MSKKLEVSFNSPQCGWMSIGFDDGANEFHTTTAHAPHEQALPELLEILTALLGKDSTGDEFTLKWNRNPEEFDFHFVRHGDDALLEIYQYPSERRDASERKMIFAHDGKIRDICKAFYETFAQLYEDKNTDEFEFNWRQSFPLAEFQKFGDKLRSYGK
;
A
#
# COMPACT_ATOMS: atom_id res chain seq x y z
N MET A 1 -15.37 -17.55 6.20
CA MET A 1 -13.93 -17.81 5.97
C MET A 1 -13.32 -16.47 5.63
N SER A 2 -12.36 -15.98 6.42
CA SER A 2 -11.68 -14.71 6.10
C SER A 2 -10.92 -14.92 4.80
N LYS A 3 -11.21 -14.10 3.80
CA LYS A 3 -10.47 -14.11 2.54
C LYS A 3 -9.05 -13.62 2.81
N LYS A 4 -8.04 -14.29 2.25
CA LYS A 4 -6.64 -13.89 2.44
C LYS A 4 -6.33 -12.82 1.42
N LEU A 5 -5.89 -11.64 1.87
CA LEU A 5 -5.36 -10.61 0.99
C LEU A 5 -3.98 -11.00 0.48
N GLU A 6 -3.77 -10.88 -0.82
CA GLU A 6 -2.48 -10.94 -1.47
C GLU A 6 -2.18 -9.59 -2.11
N VAL A 7 -0.96 -9.09 -1.90
CA VAL A 7 -0.48 -7.81 -2.44
C VAL A 7 0.76 -8.08 -3.26
N SER A 8 0.87 -7.48 -4.43
CA SER A 8 2.04 -7.63 -5.30
C SER A 8 2.54 -6.27 -5.77
N PHE A 9 3.86 -6.03 -5.67
CA PHE A 9 4.55 -4.91 -6.27
C PHE A 9 5.61 -5.50 -7.19
N ASN A 10 5.44 -5.33 -8.50
CA ASN A 10 6.45 -5.75 -9.46
C ASN A 10 7.48 -4.64 -9.62
N SER A 11 8.75 -5.03 -9.72
CA SER A 11 9.86 -4.09 -9.76
C SER A 11 9.64 -2.96 -10.76
N PRO A 12 9.99 -1.72 -10.34
CA PRO A 12 9.69 -0.56 -11.13
C PRO A 12 10.43 -0.57 -12.46
N GLN A 13 9.86 0.08 -13.47
CA GLN A 13 10.42 0.26 -14.80
C GLN A 13 10.18 1.71 -15.23
N CYS A 14 11.25 2.47 -15.49
CA CYS A 14 11.16 3.85 -16.00
C CYS A 14 10.26 4.80 -15.19
N GLY A 15 10.22 4.67 -13.86
CA GLY A 15 9.47 5.52 -12.93
C GLY A 15 8.05 5.03 -12.65
N TRP A 16 7.72 3.81 -13.09
CA TRP A 16 6.42 3.17 -12.93
C TRP A 16 6.55 1.86 -12.17
N MET A 17 5.57 1.51 -11.36
CA MET A 17 5.53 0.26 -10.62
C MET A 17 4.15 -0.39 -10.78
N SER A 18 4.11 -1.69 -11.10
CA SER A 18 2.83 -2.40 -11.16
C SER A 18 2.45 -2.89 -9.77
N ILE A 19 1.21 -2.65 -9.39
CA ILE A 19 0.65 -3.04 -8.11
C ILE A 19 -0.59 -3.91 -8.30
N GLY A 20 -0.76 -4.89 -7.43
CA GLY A 20 -1.85 -5.85 -7.48
C GLY A 20 -2.42 -6.16 -6.10
N PHE A 21 -3.73 -6.39 -6.06
CA PHE A 21 -4.49 -6.79 -4.89
C PHE A 21 -5.45 -7.91 -5.28
N ASP A 22 -5.46 -8.99 -4.50
CA ASP A 22 -6.36 -10.13 -4.70
C ASP A 22 -6.85 -10.62 -3.32
N ASP A 23 -8.15 -10.84 -3.17
CA ASP A 23 -8.74 -11.46 -1.97
C ASP A 23 -9.38 -12.84 -2.26
N GLY A 24 -9.17 -13.39 -3.46
CA GLY A 24 -9.77 -14.62 -3.98
C GLY A 24 -11.20 -14.45 -4.52
N ALA A 25 -11.79 -13.25 -4.43
CA ALA A 25 -13.08 -12.93 -5.03
C ALA A 25 -13.05 -11.69 -5.90
N ASN A 26 -12.21 -10.72 -5.54
CA ASN A 26 -11.96 -9.50 -6.30
C ASN A 26 -10.46 -9.40 -6.55
N GLU A 27 -10.13 -8.91 -7.73
CA GLU A 27 -8.76 -8.69 -8.16
C GLU A 27 -8.66 -7.27 -8.73
N PHE A 28 -7.64 -6.52 -8.33
CA PHE A 28 -7.33 -5.20 -8.87
C PHE A 28 -5.85 -5.10 -9.18
N HIS A 29 -5.55 -4.73 -10.42
CA HIS A 29 -4.19 -4.49 -10.89
C HIS A 29 -4.11 -3.13 -11.56
N THR A 30 -3.08 -2.36 -11.24
CA THR A 30 -2.78 -1.09 -11.89
C THR A 30 -1.28 -0.84 -11.95
N THR A 31 -0.90 0.23 -12.62
CA THR A 31 0.48 0.73 -12.63
C THR A 31 0.48 2.11 -12.04
N THR A 32 1.39 2.42 -11.14
CA THR A 32 1.49 3.71 -10.48
C THR A 32 2.81 4.39 -10.78
N ALA A 33 2.80 5.71 -10.87
CA ALA A 33 3.99 6.53 -11.10
C ALA A 33 4.63 6.95 -9.78
N HIS A 34 5.94 7.14 -9.77
CA HIS A 34 6.64 7.73 -8.62
C HIS A 34 6.29 9.22 -8.42
N ALA A 35 5.88 9.93 -9.48
CA ALA A 35 5.56 11.35 -9.45
C ALA A 35 4.07 11.60 -9.76
N PRO A 36 3.42 12.56 -9.09
CA PRO A 36 3.98 13.52 -8.14
C PRO A 36 4.12 12.98 -6.70
N HIS A 37 3.67 11.75 -6.44
CA HIS A 37 3.62 11.15 -5.11
C HIS A 37 4.95 10.48 -4.74
N GLU A 38 6.00 11.29 -4.63
CA GLU A 38 7.35 10.74 -4.43
C GLU A 38 7.52 10.00 -3.11
N GLN A 39 6.68 10.29 -2.12
CA GLN A 39 6.72 9.64 -0.82
C GLN A 39 5.72 8.48 -0.71
N ALA A 40 5.12 8.00 -1.80
CA ALA A 40 4.04 7.00 -1.73
C ALA A 40 4.45 5.70 -1.01
N LEU A 41 5.66 5.18 -1.28
CA LEU A 41 6.17 3.97 -0.61
C LEU A 41 6.49 4.18 0.88
N PRO A 42 7.26 5.22 1.29
CA PRO A 42 7.47 5.48 2.72
C PRO A 42 6.16 5.82 3.44
N GLU A 43 5.27 6.64 2.86
CA GLU A 43 3.96 6.97 3.45
C GLU A 43 3.11 5.71 3.66
N LEU A 44 3.10 4.78 2.70
CA LEU A 44 2.40 3.51 2.86
C LEU A 44 2.93 2.71 4.07
N LEU A 45 4.26 2.63 4.23
CA LEU A 45 4.87 1.95 5.37
C LEU A 45 4.58 2.65 6.70
N GLU A 46 4.50 3.98 6.71
CA GLU A 46 4.09 4.75 7.87
C GLU A 46 2.63 4.48 8.27
N ILE A 47 1.72 4.45 7.29
CA ILE A 47 0.30 4.12 7.49
C ILE A 47 0.17 2.70 8.05
N LEU A 48 0.83 1.71 7.45
CA LEU A 48 0.80 0.32 7.92
C LEU A 48 1.37 0.19 9.33
N THR A 49 2.43 0.94 9.65
CA THR A 49 2.99 1.00 11.00
C THR A 49 2.01 1.64 11.99
N ALA A 50 1.29 2.68 11.59
CA ALA A 50 0.28 3.34 12.40
C ALA A 50 -0.93 2.44 12.67
N LEU A 51 -1.38 1.63 11.70
CA LEU A 51 -2.43 0.63 11.91
C LEU A 51 -2.07 -0.39 13.00
N LEU A 52 -0.78 -0.75 13.12
CA LEU A 52 -0.28 -1.65 14.15
C LEU A 52 -0.08 -0.98 15.52
N GLY A 53 -0.15 0.35 15.61
CA GLY A 53 -0.13 1.06 16.90
C GLY A 53 -1.45 0.85 17.64
N LYS A 54 -1.46 0.58 18.95
CA LYS A 54 -2.72 0.62 19.73
C LYS A 54 -3.05 2.03 20.24
N ASP A 55 -2.05 2.90 20.28
CA ASP A 55 -2.13 4.28 20.77
C ASP A 55 -2.14 5.32 19.63
N SER A 56 -2.26 4.87 18.38
CA SER A 56 -2.38 5.75 17.21
C SER A 56 -3.66 6.57 17.35
N THR A 57 -3.55 7.89 17.25
CA THR A 57 -4.68 8.81 17.46
C THR A 57 -5.65 8.88 16.27
N GLY A 58 -5.37 8.14 15.19
CA GLY A 58 -6.19 8.09 13.99
C GLY A 58 -6.67 6.67 13.71
N ASP A 59 -7.96 6.56 13.37
CA ASP A 59 -8.56 5.33 12.87
C ASP A 59 -8.68 5.32 11.34
N GLU A 60 -8.39 6.43 10.67
CA GLU A 60 -8.50 6.56 9.21
C GLU A 60 -7.21 7.11 8.63
N PHE A 61 -6.74 6.48 7.55
CA PHE A 61 -5.51 6.83 6.85
C PHE A 61 -5.74 6.79 5.35
N THR A 62 -5.19 7.75 4.60
CA THR A 62 -5.29 7.77 3.14
C THR A 62 -3.92 7.95 2.53
N LEU A 63 -3.51 6.97 1.72
CA LEU A 63 -2.37 7.12 0.80
C LEU A 63 -2.86 7.63 -0.54
N LYS A 64 -2.21 8.66 -1.07
CA LYS A 64 -2.46 9.17 -2.42
C LYS A 64 -1.43 8.61 -3.39
N TRP A 65 -1.91 8.13 -4.53
CA TRP A 65 -1.06 7.70 -5.62
C TRP A 65 -1.72 7.98 -6.98
N ASN A 66 -0.99 7.78 -8.07
CA ASN A 66 -1.48 8.10 -9.40
C ASN A 66 -0.93 7.17 -10.48
N ARG A 67 -1.65 7.10 -11.59
CA ARG A 67 -1.24 6.49 -12.86
C ARG A 67 -1.17 7.48 -14.02
N ASN A 68 -1.57 8.74 -13.81
CA ASN A 68 -1.60 9.82 -14.80
C ASN A 68 -2.42 9.50 -16.09
N PRO A 69 -3.60 10.11 -16.28
CA PRO A 69 -4.22 11.14 -15.43
C PRO A 69 -4.97 10.54 -14.24
N GLU A 70 -5.18 9.22 -14.21
CA GLU A 70 -5.94 8.55 -13.16
C GLU A 70 -5.25 8.71 -11.79
N GLU A 71 -6.05 8.96 -10.76
CA GLU A 71 -5.59 9.09 -9.39
C GLU A 71 -6.20 8.00 -8.52
N PHE A 72 -5.49 7.64 -7.46
CA PHE A 72 -5.92 6.63 -6.50
C PHE A 72 -5.82 7.15 -5.06
N ASP A 73 -6.79 6.75 -4.24
CA ASP A 73 -6.70 6.80 -2.78
C ASP A 73 -6.74 5.37 -2.25
N PHE A 74 -5.74 4.99 -1.45
CA PHE A 74 -5.82 3.78 -0.65
C PHE A 74 -6.21 4.21 0.74
N HIS A 75 -7.47 3.94 1.05
CA HIS A 75 -8.11 4.32 2.29
C HIS A 75 -8.08 3.14 3.25
N PHE A 76 -7.49 3.34 4.42
CA PHE A 76 -7.42 2.34 5.48
C PHE A 76 -8.23 2.83 6.66
N VAL A 77 -9.24 2.07 7.05
CA VAL A 77 -10.09 2.36 8.21
C VAL A 77 -9.91 1.26 9.24
N ARG A 78 -9.53 1.65 10.45
CA ARG A 78 -9.33 0.76 11.58
C ARG A 78 -10.63 0.58 12.35
N HIS A 79 -10.93 -0.66 12.68
CA HIS A 79 -12.04 -1.03 13.55
C HIS A 79 -11.56 -2.05 14.59
N GLY A 80 -10.99 -1.55 15.69
CA GLY A 80 -10.43 -2.39 16.76
C GLY A 80 -9.19 -3.16 16.29
N ASP A 81 -9.33 -4.48 16.18
CA ASP A 81 -8.29 -5.40 15.68
C ASP A 81 -8.44 -5.72 14.18
N ASP A 82 -9.50 -5.21 13.56
CA ASP A 82 -9.80 -5.33 12.14
C ASP A 82 -9.52 -4.01 11.42
N ALA A 83 -9.32 -4.09 10.10
CA ALA A 83 -9.23 -2.92 9.24
C ALA A 83 -9.87 -3.19 7.88
N LEU A 84 -10.45 -2.13 7.33
CA LEU A 84 -10.99 -2.06 5.98
C LEU A 84 -9.99 -1.31 5.09
N LEU A 85 -9.52 -1.96 4.03
CA LEU A 85 -8.79 -1.35 2.92
C LEU A 85 -9.78 -1.08 1.79
N GLU A 86 -9.89 0.17 1.36
CA GLU A 86 -10.65 0.56 0.17
C GLU A 86 -9.73 1.25 -0.82
N ILE A 87 -9.82 0.88 -2.08
CA ILE A 87 -9.11 1.58 -3.16
C ILE A 87 -10.15 2.33 -3.97
N TYR A 88 -9.97 3.65 -4.01
CA TYR A 88 -10.77 4.54 -4.83
C TYR A 88 -9.97 5.01 -6.02
N GLN A 89 -10.59 5.01 -7.19
CA GLN A 89 -10.07 5.57 -8.42
C GLN A 89 -10.81 6.86 -8.76
N TYR A 90 -10.07 7.87 -9.21
CA TYR A 90 -10.58 9.10 -9.80
C TYR A 90 -10.08 9.22 -11.24
N PRO A 91 -10.88 9.81 -12.14
CA PRO A 91 -10.50 9.94 -13.55
C PRO A 91 -9.40 10.98 -13.80
N SER A 92 -9.14 11.89 -12.84
CA SER A 92 -8.14 12.96 -12.99
C SER A 92 -7.57 13.42 -11.65
N GLU A 93 -6.47 14.19 -11.72
CA GLU A 93 -5.81 14.91 -10.60
C GLU A 93 -6.76 15.77 -9.74
N ARG A 94 -7.92 16.14 -10.27
CA ARG A 94 -8.94 16.92 -9.55
C ARG A 94 -9.55 16.17 -8.37
N ARG A 95 -9.51 14.83 -8.40
CA ARG A 95 -10.05 13.94 -7.36
C ARG A 95 -11.49 14.32 -6.96
N ASP A 96 -12.33 14.55 -7.97
CA ASP A 96 -13.74 14.88 -7.75
C ASP A 96 -14.46 13.68 -7.10
N ALA A 97 -14.95 13.89 -5.88
CA ALA A 97 -15.62 12.85 -5.10
C ALA A 97 -16.88 12.31 -5.79
N SER A 98 -17.53 13.09 -6.64
CA SER A 98 -18.72 12.65 -7.41
C SER A 98 -18.38 11.71 -8.56
N GLU A 99 -17.13 11.72 -9.02
CA GLU A 99 -16.62 10.86 -10.10
C GLU A 99 -15.82 9.66 -9.57
N ARG A 100 -15.62 9.60 -8.24
CA ARG A 100 -14.88 8.55 -7.55
C ARG A 100 -15.56 7.19 -7.69
N LYS A 101 -14.77 6.16 -8.00
CA LYS A 101 -15.23 4.76 -8.01
C LYS A 101 -14.43 3.94 -7.02
N MET A 102 -15.12 3.20 -6.17
CA MET A 102 -14.49 2.14 -5.38
C MET A 102 -14.22 0.96 -6.31
N ILE A 103 -12.94 0.61 -6.46
CA ILE A 103 -12.48 -0.42 -7.41
C ILE A 103 -12.00 -1.68 -6.70
N PHE A 104 -11.66 -1.59 -5.42
CA PHE A 104 -11.29 -2.72 -4.58
C PHE A 104 -11.66 -2.41 -3.13
N ALA A 105 -12.09 -3.43 -2.39
CA ALA A 105 -12.31 -3.34 -0.95
C ALA A 105 -12.00 -4.68 -0.30
N HIS A 106 -11.33 -4.63 0.84
CA HIS A 106 -10.96 -5.80 1.62
C HIS A 106 -11.08 -5.51 3.12
N ASP A 107 -11.87 -6.32 3.81
CA ASP A 107 -12.00 -6.33 5.27
C ASP A 107 -11.24 -7.53 5.85
N GLY A 108 -10.45 -7.29 6.89
CA GLY A 108 -9.67 -8.35 7.53
C GLY A 108 -8.94 -7.90 8.79
N LYS A 109 -8.26 -8.85 9.43
CA LYS A 109 -7.44 -8.56 10.61
C LYS A 109 -6.30 -7.63 10.23
N ILE A 110 -6.04 -6.60 11.03
CA ILE A 110 -4.93 -5.65 10.83
C ILE A 110 -3.61 -6.40 10.60
N ARG A 111 -3.39 -7.45 11.39
CA ARG A 111 -2.20 -8.29 11.30
C ARG A 111 -2.05 -8.97 9.94
N ASP A 112 -3.14 -9.48 9.37
CA ASP A 112 -3.11 -10.23 8.12
C ASP A 112 -2.91 -9.28 6.93
N ILE A 113 -3.60 -8.13 6.93
CA ILE A 113 -3.39 -7.05 5.95
C ILE A 113 -1.93 -6.59 5.98
N CYS A 114 -1.43 -6.21 7.16
CA CYS A 114 -0.03 -5.76 7.30
C CYS A 114 0.96 -6.85 6.90
N LYS A 115 0.68 -8.12 7.20
CA LYS A 115 1.55 -9.22 6.80
C LYS A 115 1.62 -9.37 5.28
N ALA A 116 0.50 -9.25 4.57
CA ALA A 116 0.48 -9.29 3.11
C ALA A 116 1.40 -8.20 2.51
N PHE A 117 1.25 -6.95 2.97
CA PHE A 117 2.16 -5.87 2.55
C PHE A 117 3.63 -6.12 2.93
N TYR A 118 3.90 -6.63 4.14
CA TYR A 118 5.27 -6.93 4.56
C TYR A 118 5.94 -7.95 3.65
N GLU A 119 5.24 -9.01 3.26
CA GLU A 119 5.75 -10.03 2.33
C GLU A 119 6.09 -9.40 0.97
N THR A 120 5.22 -8.51 0.46
CA THR A 120 5.48 -7.76 -0.79
C THR A 120 6.71 -6.85 -0.69
N PHE A 121 6.82 -6.06 0.38
CA PHE A 121 7.97 -5.16 0.57
C PHE A 121 9.27 -5.92 0.82
N ALA A 122 9.21 -7.09 1.47
CA ALA A 122 10.36 -7.96 1.64
C ALA A 122 10.88 -8.48 0.30
N GLN A 123 9.98 -8.96 -0.57
CA GLN A 123 10.34 -9.36 -1.94
C GLN A 123 10.97 -8.21 -2.71
N LEU A 124 10.31 -7.04 -2.71
CA LEU A 124 10.82 -5.83 -3.38
C LEU A 124 12.21 -5.42 -2.86
N TYR A 125 12.45 -5.56 -1.54
CA TYR A 125 13.75 -5.28 -0.94
C TYR A 125 14.83 -6.28 -1.36
N GLU A 126 14.49 -7.56 -1.50
CA GLU A 126 15.43 -8.58 -1.97
C GLU A 126 15.81 -8.33 -3.43
N ASP A 127 14.83 -7.97 -4.27
CA ASP A 127 15.01 -7.76 -5.70
C ASP A 127 15.67 -6.42 -6.05
N LYS A 128 15.76 -5.47 -5.10
CA LYS A 128 16.21 -4.08 -5.36
C LYS A 128 17.56 -3.95 -6.07
N ASN A 129 18.47 -4.89 -5.82
CA ASN A 129 19.82 -4.89 -6.41
C ASN A 129 19.83 -5.54 -7.79
N THR A 130 18.98 -6.54 -8.00
CA THR A 130 18.85 -7.26 -9.27
C THR A 130 18.12 -6.41 -10.30
N ASP A 131 17.12 -5.64 -9.86
CA ASP A 131 16.24 -4.88 -10.74
C ASP A 131 16.58 -3.38 -10.83
N GLU A 132 17.80 -3.00 -10.43
CA GLU A 132 18.27 -1.61 -10.41
C GLU A 132 17.23 -0.63 -9.85
N PHE A 133 16.62 -0.99 -8.71
CA PHE A 133 15.40 -0.34 -8.20
C PHE A 133 15.51 1.18 -8.15
N GLU A 134 16.61 1.72 -7.63
CA GLU A 134 16.77 3.17 -7.52
C GLU A 134 16.85 3.86 -8.89
N PHE A 135 17.52 3.24 -9.85
CA PHE A 135 17.60 3.75 -11.21
C PHE A 135 16.23 3.73 -11.89
N ASN A 136 15.50 2.63 -11.72
CA ASN A 136 14.20 2.43 -12.35
C ASN A 136 13.07 3.20 -11.67
N TRP A 137 13.05 3.27 -10.34
CA TRP A 137 12.02 3.96 -9.57
C TRP A 137 12.26 5.46 -9.46
N ARG A 138 13.52 5.90 -9.62
CA ARG A 138 14.00 7.27 -9.36
C ARG A 138 14.06 7.64 -7.88
N GLN A 139 13.90 6.68 -6.98
CA GLN A 139 14.01 6.87 -5.52
C GLN A 139 14.66 5.67 -4.86
N SER A 140 15.34 5.92 -3.74
CA SER A 140 15.87 4.84 -2.91
C SER A 140 14.74 4.08 -2.22
N PHE A 141 14.99 2.80 -1.93
CA PHE A 141 14.05 2.00 -1.14
C PHE A 141 13.92 2.57 0.30
N PRO A 142 12.70 2.71 0.85
CA PRO A 142 12.45 3.28 2.18
C PRO A 142 12.84 2.30 3.31
N LEU A 143 14.14 2.09 3.48
CA LEU A 143 14.68 1.05 4.36
C LEU A 143 14.35 1.30 5.85
N ALA A 144 14.39 2.55 6.30
CA ALA A 144 14.16 2.89 7.70
C ALA A 144 12.71 2.62 8.10
N GLU A 145 11.76 3.02 7.25
CA GLU A 145 10.33 2.81 7.42
C GLU A 145 10.00 1.32 7.35
N PHE A 146 10.62 0.58 6.42
CA PHE A 146 10.41 -0.85 6.27
C PHE A 146 10.90 -1.64 7.50
N GLN A 147 12.07 -1.30 8.05
CA GLN A 147 12.58 -1.93 9.27
C GLN A 147 11.66 -1.66 10.47
N LYS A 148 11.26 -0.40 10.65
CA LYS A 148 10.33 0.01 11.71
C LYS A 148 8.99 -0.72 11.60
N PHE A 149 8.45 -0.84 10.39
CA PHE A 149 7.22 -1.58 10.11
C PHE A 149 7.37 -3.06 10.50
N GLY A 150 8.46 -3.71 10.08
CA GLY A 150 8.74 -5.11 10.42
C GLY A 150 8.87 -5.35 11.93
N ASP A 151 9.53 -4.46 12.67
CA ASP A 151 9.64 -4.54 14.13
C ASP A 151 8.28 -4.39 14.82
N LYS A 152 7.46 -3.47 14.34
CA LYS A 152 6.09 -3.27 14.85
C LYS A 152 5.22 -4.49 14.58
N LEU A 153 5.28 -5.06 13.38
CA LEU A 153 4.52 -6.26 13.02
C LEU A 153 4.93 -7.47 13.86
N ARG A 154 6.22 -7.65 14.15
CA ARG A 154 6.74 -8.74 15.00
C ARG A 154 6.35 -8.62 16.47
N SER A 155 6.10 -7.40 16.95
CA SER A 155 5.68 -7.12 18.32
C SER A 155 4.16 -7.04 18.48
N TYR A 156 3.41 -6.93 17.38
CA TYR A 156 1.96 -6.85 17.40
C TYR A 156 1.31 -8.16 17.88
N GLY A 157 0.51 -8.06 18.95
CA GLY A 157 -0.23 -9.19 19.52
C GLY A 157 0.60 -10.14 20.40
N LYS A 158 1.83 -9.75 20.78
CA LYS A 158 2.52 -10.29 21.96
C LYS A 158 1.99 -9.63 23.22
#